data_AF-D5HNI9-F1
#
_entry.id   AF-D5HNI9-F1
#
_cell.length_a   1.000
_cell.length_b   1.000
_cell.length_c   1.000
_cell.angle_alpha   90.00
_cell.angle_beta   90.00
_cell.angle_gamma   90.00
#
_symmetry.space_group_name_H-M   'P 1'
#
loop_
_entity.id
_entity.type
_entity.pdbx_description
1 polymer ?
#
loop_
_entity_poly.entity_id
_entity_poly.type
_entity_poly.pdbx_seq_one_letter_code
_entity_poly.pdbx_strand_id
1 'polypeptide(L)' 'IYRTERHQTVKEANPDAKNNDISKILGRQWQAEPDEVRDVYKQKSEAIKEEFMRLYPDYKYQ' A
#
# COMPACT_ATOMS: atom_id res chain seq x y z
N ILE A 1 2.26 2.02 0.91
CA ILE A 1 1.23 2.85 1.60
C ILE A 1 0.10 1.97 2.12
N TYR A 2 -0.80 1.46 1.27
CA TYR A 2 -1.96 0.64 1.67
C TYR A 2 -1.63 -0.52 2.63
N ARG A 3 -0.66 -1.37 2.24
CA ARG A 3 -0.21 -2.50 3.07
C ARG A 3 0.25 -2.02 4.45
N THR A 4 1.08 -0.99 4.52
CA THR A 4 1.64 -0.48 5.77
C THR A 4 0.54 0.01 6.71
N GLU A 5 -0.44 0.75 6.18
CA GLU A 5 -1.56 1.28 6.97
C GLU A 5 -2.48 0.15 7.49
N ARG A 6 -2.76 -0.87 6.67
CA ARG A 6 -3.72 -1.94 7.02
C ARG A 6 -3.09 -3.15 7.71
N HIS A 7 -1.75 -3.29 7.67
CA HIS A 7 -1.05 -4.46 8.23
C HIS A 7 -1.31 -4.62 9.73
N GLN A 8 -1.21 -3.52 10.48
CA GLN A 8 -1.44 -3.53 11.92
C GLN A 8 -2.87 -3.99 12.25
N THR A 9 -3.88 -3.43 11.58
CA THR A 9 -5.28 -3.83 11.76
C THR A 9 -5.52 -5.31 11.45
N VAL A 10 -4.91 -5.83 10.37
CA VAL A 10 -5.03 -7.25 10.03
C VAL A 10 -4.30 -8.13 11.06
N LYS A 11 -3.16 -7.69 11.58
CA LYS A 11 -2.41 -8.40 12.63
C LYS A 11 -3.16 -8.41 13.96
N GLU A 12 -3.83 -7.32 14.31
CA GLU A 12 -4.67 -7.24 15.51
C GLU A 12 -5.91 -8.12 15.41
N ALA A 13 -6.55 -8.15 14.24
CA ALA A 13 -7.67 -9.05 13.98
C ALA A 13 -7.25 -10.53 13.86
N ASN A 14 -5.98 -10.79 13.53
CA ASN A 14 -5.43 -12.14 13.37
C ASN A 14 -4.06 -12.23 14.06
N PRO A 15 -4.02 -12.24 15.40
CA PRO A 15 -2.76 -12.19 16.16
C PRO A 15 -1.85 -13.39 15.86
N ASP A 16 -2.42 -14.55 15.55
CA ASP A 16 -1.68 -15.77 15.20
C ASP A 16 -1.29 -15.86 13.71
N ALA A 17 -1.80 -14.97 12.86
CA ALA A 17 -1.49 -15.00 11.44
C ALA A 17 -0.01 -14.70 11.20
N LYS A 18 0.61 -15.53 10.35
CA LYS A 18 1.97 -15.28 9.87
C LYS A 18 1.94 -14.16 8.84
N ASN A 19 3.09 -13.52 8.63
CA ASN A 19 3.20 -12.41 7.67
C ASN A 19 2.78 -12.80 6.24
N ASN A 20 2.98 -14.08 5.85
CA ASN A 20 2.49 -14.61 4.58
C ASN A 20 0.95 -14.60 4.50
N ASP A 21 0.27 -14.98 5.58
CA ASP A 21 -1.19 -15.01 5.63
C ASP A 21 -1.76 -13.59 5.63
N ILE A 22 -1.12 -12.67 6.37
CA ILE A 22 -1.47 -11.24 6.36
C ILE A 22 -1.33 -10.68 4.94
N SER A 23 -0.28 -11.06 4.21
CA SER A 23 -0.07 -10.59 2.84
C SER A 23 -1.15 -11.11 1.87
N LYS A 24 -1.59 -12.37 2.03
CA LYS A 24 -2.72 -12.92 1.29
C LYS A 24 -4.04 -12.22 1.62
N ILE A 25 -4.30 -11.95 2.91
CA ILE A 25 -5.50 -11.24 3.36
C ILE A 25 -5.53 -9.83 2.80
N LEU A 26 -4.43 -9.07 2.93
CA LEU A 26 -4.34 -7.71 2.41
C LEU A 26 -4.48 -7.65 0.88
N GLY A 27 -3.95 -8.63 0.15
CA GLY A 27 -4.15 -8.74 -1.29
C GLY A 27 -5.61 -8.93 -1.68
N ARG A 28 -6.34 -9.79 -0.95
CA ARG A 28 -7.79 -9.99 -1.15
C ARG A 28 -8.59 -8.75 -0.77
N GLN A 29 -8.27 -8.11 0.36
CA GLN A 29 -8.92 -6.88 0.77
C GLN A 29 -8.73 -5.79 -0.29
N TRP A 30 -7.51 -5.60 -0.79
CA TRP A 30 -7.24 -4.63 -1.85
C TRP A 30 -8.07 -4.89 -3.11
N GLN A 31 -8.21 -6.14 -3.53
CA GLN A 31 -9.05 -6.51 -4.68
C GLN A 31 -10.54 -6.26 -4.43
N ALA A 32 -10.99 -6.36 -3.18
CA ALA A 32 -12.38 -6.14 -2.77
C ALA A 32 -12.69 -4.67 -2.43
N GLU A 33 -11.68 -3.80 -2.28
CA GLU A 33 -11.89 -2.39 -1.98
C GLU A 33 -12.55 -1.66 -3.17
N PRO A 34 -13.41 -0.67 -2.90
CA PRO A 34 -14.03 0.17 -3.93
C PRO A 34 -12.98 0.89 -4.78
N ASP A 35 -13.32 1.18 -6.03
CA ASP A 35 -12.45 1.95 -6.94
C ASP A 35 -12.05 3.29 -6.33
N GLU A 36 -12.96 3.97 -5.62
CA GLU A 36 -12.68 5.24 -4.93
C GLU A 36 -11.51 5.14 -3.95
N VAL A 37 -11.48 4.08 -3.14
CA VAL A 37 -10.39 3.85 -2.18
C VAL A 37 -9.11 3.57 -2.94
N ARG A 38 -9.17 2.73 -3.98
CA ARG A 38 -8.00 2.40 -4.80
C ARG A 38 -7.42 3.64 -5.48
N ASP A 39 -8.27 4.54 -5.96
CA ASP A 39 -7.88 5.81 -6.57
C ASP A 39 -7.21 6.76 -5.58
N VAL A 40 -7.70 6.85 -4.34
CA VAL A 40 -7.01 7.65 -3.30
C VAL A 40 -5.58 7.13 -3.08
N TYR A 41 -5.38 5.82 -3.00
CA TYR A 41 -4.04 5.26 -2.83
C TYR A 41 -3.17 5.42 -4.07
N LYS A 42 -3.77 5.41 -5.27
CA LYS A 42 -3.08 5.70 -6.52
C LYS A 42 -2.59 7.15 -6.55
N GLN A 43 -3.45 8.11 -6.24
CA GLN A 43 -3.11 9.53 -6.15
C GLN A 43 -2.01 9.78 -5.10
N LYS A 44 -2.12 9.16 -3.92
CA LYS A 44 -1.04 9.24 -2.90
C LYS A 44 0.29 8.72 -3.45
N SER A 45 0.27 7.61 -4.19
CA SER A 45 1.48 7.05 -4.80
C SER A 45 2.06 7.94 -5.89
N GLU A 46 1.20 8.58 -6.69
CA GLU A 46 1.61 9.53 -7.73
C GLU A 46 2.22 10.78 -7.11
N ALA A 47 1.60 11.36 -6.07
CA ALA A 47 2.13 12.51 -5.35
C ALA A 47 3.52 12.23 -4.76
N ILE A 48 3.71 11.07 -4.11
CA ILE A 48 5.03 10.67 -3.58
C ILE A 48 6.04 10.50 -4.72
N LYS A 49 5.63 9.92 -5.85
CA LYS A 49 6.51 9.78 -7.01
C LYS A 49 6.91 11.14 -7.59
N GLU A 50 5.98 12.07 -7.72
CA GLU A 50 6.24 13.43 -8.20
C GLU A 50 7.17 14.19 -7.27
N GLU A 51 6.91 14.14 -5.95
CA GLU A 51 7.76 14.74 -4.94
C GLU A 51 9.17 14.14 -4.99
N PHE A 52 9.27 12.83 -5.11
CA PHE A 52 10.53 12.13 -5.23
C PHE A 52 11.30 12.54 -6.49
N MET A 53 10.65 12.61 -7.66
CA MET A 53 11.28 13.06 -8.90
C MET A 53 11.71 14.53 -8.83
N ARG A 54 10.97 15.37 -8.10
CA ARG A 54 11.34 16.77 -7.86
C ARG A 54 12.57 16.88 -6.95
N LEU A 55 12.64 16.07 -5.90
CA LEU A 55 13.76 16.07 -4.95
C LEU A 55 15.01 15.40 -5.54
N TYR A 56 14.82 14.42 -6.42
CA TYR A 56 15.89 13.66 -7.06
C TYR A 56 15.75 13.71 -8.59
N PRO A 57 16.00 14.87 -9.22
CA PRO A 57 15.83 15.04 -10.66
C PRO A 57 16.76 14.14 -11.49
N ASP A 58 17.90 13.73 -10.93
CA ASP A 58 18.86 12.83 -11.56
C ASP A 58 18.60 11.35 -11.27
N TYR A 59 17.54 11.02 -10.51
CA TYR A 59 17.22 9.63 -10.20
C TYR A 59 16.72 8.89 -11.45
N LYS A 60 17.51 7.92 -11.89
CA LYS A 60 17.10 6.93 -12.90
C LYS A 60 16.97 5.57 -12.23
N TYR A 61 15.78 5.00 -12.31
CA TYR A 61 15.56 3.60 -11.98
C TYR A 61 16.32 2.75 -13.01
N GLN A 62 17.28 1.94 -12.56
CA GLN A 62 18.13 1.10 -13.40
C GLN A 62 17.69 -0.36 -13.33
#